data_AF-A0A9E5C7I8-F1
#
_entry.id   AF-A0A9E5C7I8-F1
#
_cell.length_a   1.000
_cell.length_b   1.000
_cell.length_c   1.000
_cell.angle_alpha   90.00
_cell.angle_beta   90.00
_cell.angle_gamma   90.00
#
_symmetry.space_group_name_H-M   'P 1'
#
loop_
_entity.id
_entity.type
_entity.pdbx_description
1 polymer ?
#
loop_
_entity_poly.entity_id
_entity_poly.type
_entity_poly.pdbx_seq_one_letter_code
_entity_poly.pdbx_strand_id
1 'polypeptide(L)'
;MVTLFAGQTIDSGTVTVTNDDAFLYITFLTAQGWLLSETHLHVADSLAGIPQTKKGNPKVGNFDYKTTHDPEVTEYTYVIAKADLSPDDNSSLVIAAHAVVVKYDAAGNQIANETGWADGDRFVDRGSWSTYFMHTWQTCDGSGDEGGSKTETAFAFGGEVATCFLDIDGDFNRWGWTNGPLGPGVYEFDIYAGAGRCDLSKGTLVGTLSVDYEGSTATVTYDVVAPYGLTETHLYIGNDILPSKNGDFTVAPGQYPTIHDELASASSDSYTIGGLSGNIYLVAHATVDGF
;
A
#
# COMPACT_ATOMS: atom_id res chain seq x y z
N MET A 1 8.09 -6.70 2.08
CA MET A 1 8.85 -7.99 2.04
C MET A 1 9.67 -8.13 0.75
N VAL A 2 10.85 -8.78 0.77
CA VAL A 2 11.68 -9.14 -0.41
C VAL A 2 12.24 -10.58 -0.30
N THR A 3 12.58 -11.22 -1.42
CA THR A 3 13.16 -12.59 -1.44
C THR A 3 14.59 -12.61 -0.89
N LEU A 4 14.98 -13.67 -0.19
CA LEU A 4 16.36 -13.94 0.22
C LEU A 4 16.98 -14.96 -0.75
N PHE A 5 17.89 -14.50 -1.62
CA PHE A 5 18.56 -15.36 -2.60
C PHE A 5 19.89 -15.88 -2.06
N ALA A 6 20.02 -17.20 -1.96
CA ALA A 6 21.28 -17.91 -1.73
C ALA A 6 21.99 -18.23 -3.05
N GLY A 7 23.32 -18.18 -3.06
CA GLY A 7 24.10 -18.56 -4.25
C GLY A 7 23.71 -17.79 -5.51
N GLN A 8 23.34 -16.52 -5.37
CA GLN A 8 22.84 -15.59 -6.41
C GLN A 8 21.41 -15.82 -6.92
N THR A 9 20.92 -17.05 -7.02
CA THR A 9 19.65 -17.32 -7.72
C THR A 9 18.71 -18.29 -7.01
N ILE A 10 19.13 -18.87 -5.88
CA ILE A 10 18.34 -19.88 -5.18
C ILE A 10 17.46 -19.18 -4.16
N ASP A 11 16.14 -19.25 -4.33
CA ASP A 11 15.21 -18.80 -3.29
C ASP A 11 15.46 -19.62 -2.01
N SER A 12 15.86 -18.92 -0.95
CA SER A 12 16.14 -19.50 0.35
C SER A 12 15.22 -18.99 1.46
N GLY A 13 14.27 -18.12 1.13
CA GLY A 13 13.42 -17.46 2.12
C GLY A 13 13.08 -16.02 1.76
N THR A 14 12.79 -15.22 2.78
CA THR A 14 12.41 -13.81 2.66
C THR A 14 13.09 -12.94 3.73
N VAL A 15 13.18 -11.65 3.44
CA VAL A 15 13.45 -10.60 4.41
C VAL A 15 12.25 -9.66 4.45
N THR A 16 11.67 -9.50 5.64
CA THR A 16 10.53 -8.62 5.87
C THR A 16 10.97 -7.45 6.75
N VAL A 17 10.53 -6.25 6.38
CA VAL A 17 10.79 -5.02 7.14
C VAL A 17 9.45 -4.42 7.54
N THR A 18 9.25 -4.23 8.83
CA THR A 18 8.09 -3.55 9.42
C THR A 18 8.58 -2.57 10.47
N ASN A 19 7.75 -1.62 10.89
CA ASN A 19 8.11 -0.74 11.98
C ASN A 19 6.86 -0.30 12.78
N ASP A 20 7.10 0.20 13.99
CA ASP A 20 6.14 0.94 14.80
C ASP A 20 6.66 2.38 15.03
N ASP A 21 6.07 3.11 15.98
CA ASP A 21 6.49 4.48 16.32
C ASP A 21 7.93 4.58 16.86
N ALA A 22 8.47 3.50 17.41
CA ALA A 22 9.72 3.48 18.15
C ALA A 22 10.79 2.58 17.53
N PHE A 23 10.41 1.53 16.80
CA PHE A 23 11.30 0.47 16.36
C PHE A 23 11.08 0.05 14.90
N LEU A 24 12.17 -0.26 14.22
CA LEU A 24 12.23 -0.97 12.95
C LEU A 24 12.54 -2.45 13.22
N TYR A 25 11.74 -3.33 12.64
CA TYR A 25 11.87 -4.78 12.72
C TYR A 25 12.30 -5.33 11.37
N ILE A 26 13.40 -6.09 11.33
CA ILE A 26 13.90 -6.72 10.11
C ILE A 26 14.03 -8.21 10.36
N THR A 27 13.10 -8.96 9.77
CA THR A 27 12.95 -10.41 9.97
C THR A 27 13.50 -11.17 8.77
N PHE A 28 14.48 -12.03 9.02
CA PHE A 28 14.94 -13.05 8.10
C PHE A 28 14.13 -14.32 8.35
N LEU A 29 13.51 -14.89 7.32
CA LEU A 29 12.77 -16.14 7.40
C LEU A 29 13.22 -17.06 6.28
N THR A 30 13.77 -18.24 6.61
CA THR A 30 14.20 -19.22 5.61
C THR A 30 13.07 -20.17 5.22
N ALA A 31 13.13 -20.66 3.99
CA ALA A 31 12.16 -21.59 3.43
C ALA A 31 12.84 -22.83 2.84
N GLN A 32 12.04 -23.82 2.45
CA GLN A 32 12.49 -24.98 1.67
C GLN A 32 13.65 -25.77 2.32
N GLY A 33 13.68 -25.82 3.66
CA GLY A 33 14.68 -26.55 4.45
C GLY A 33 16.01 -25.83 4.68
N TRP A 34 16.16 -24.58 4.23
CA TRP A 34 17.31 -23.75 4.58
C TRP A 34 17.25 -23.31 6.06
N LEU A 35 18.41 -23.14 6.68
CA LEU A 35 18.59 -22.61 8.03
C LEU A 35 19.61 -21.46 7.98
N LEU A 36 19.42 -20.44 8.83
CA LEU A 36 20.35 -19.32 9.04
C LEU A 36 21.46 -19.76 9.99
N SER A 37 22.72 -19.67 9.55
CA SER A 37 23.89 -19.80 10.43
C SER A 37 24.49 -18.45 10.80
N GLU A 38 24.42 -17.45 9.92
CA GLU A 38 24.84 -16.08 10.21
C GLU A 38 23.92 -15.07 9.53
N THR A 39 23.72 -13.91 10.15
CA THR A 39 23.01 -12.77 9.56
C THR A 39 23.83 -11.50 9.78
N HIS A 40 23.83 -10.62 8.78
CA HIS A 40 24.52 -9.34 8.78
C HIS A 40 23.60 -8.28 8.19
N LEU A 41 23.49 -7.14 8.87
CA LEU A 41 22.55 -6.09 8.52
C LEU A 41 23.15 -4.71 8.75
N HIS A 42 22.95 -3.82 7.80
CA HIS A 42 23.22 -2.39 7.96
C HIS A 42 22.06 -1.59 7.38
N VAL A 43 21.68 -0.51 8.07
CA VAL A 43 20.57 0.37 7.72
C VAL A 43 21.09 1.81 7.74
N ALA A 44 20.82 2.58 6.69
CA ALA A 44 21.23 3.98 6.60
C ALA A 44 20.16 4.84 5.90
N ASP A 45 20.27 6.16 6.01
CA ASP A 45 19.42 7.14 5.30
C ASP A 45 19.74 7.27 3.79
N SER A 46 20.85 6.68 3.37
CA SER A 46 21.40 6.84 2.03
C SER A 46 22.36 5.71 1.71
N LEU A 47 22.55 5.42 0.42
CA LEU A 47 23.49 4.39 -0.02
C LEU A 47 24.93 4.68 0.43
N ALA A 48 25.30 5.96 0.52
CA ALA A 48 26.62 6.39 0.97
C ALA A 48 26.87 6.10 2.46
N GLY A 49 25.82 5.94 3.26
CA GLY A 49 25.92 5.55 4.67
C GLY A 49 26.34 4.10 4.87
N ILE A 50 26.09 3.22 3.89
CA ILE A 50 26.51 1.81 3.98
C ILE A 50 28.04 1.70 3.90
N PRO A 51 28.72 0.99 4.82
CA PRO A 51 30.16 0.77 4.77
C PRO A 51 30.59 0.06 3.48
N GLN A 52 31.31 0.80 2.62
CA GLN A 52 31.75 0.31 1.33
C GLN A 52 33.27 0.44 1.12
N THR A 53 33.78 -0.29 0.13
CA THR A 53 35.12 -0.10 -0.43
C THR A 53 35.13 1.12 -1.37
N LYS A 54 36.32 1.60 -1.76
CA LYS A 54 36.44 2.67 -2.77
C LYS A 54 35.81 2.33 -4.12
N LYS A 55 35.53 1.05 -4.38
CA LYS A 55 34.92 0.55 -5.62
C LYS A 55 33.41 0.29 -5.49
N GLY A 56 32.79 0.66 -4.36
CA GLY A 56 31.34 0.49 -4.13
C GLY A 56 30.91 -0.84 -3.53
N ASN A 57 31.80 -1.85 -3.44
CA ASN A 57 31.42 -3.11 -2.80
C ASN A 57 31.19 -2.92 -1.29
N PRO A 58 30.12 -3.48 -0.71
CA PRO A 58 29.87 -3.39 0.73
C PRO A 58 30.90 -4.19 1.52
N LYS A 59 31.20 -3.73 2.73
CA LYS A 59 32.09 -4.37 3.69
C LYS A 59 31.25 -5.03 4.78
N VAL A 60 30.75 -6.23 4.52
CA VAL A 60 29.84 -6.97 5.43
C VAL A 60 30.40 -7.08 6.86
N GLY A 61 31.71 -7.28 7.03
CA GLY A 61 32.34 -7.34 8.37
C GLY A 61 32.23 -6.04 9.19
N ASN A 62 31.94 -4.91 8.54
CA ASN A 62 31.74 -3.60 9.14
C ASN A 62 30.26 -3.23 9.26
N PHE A 63 29.33 -4.14 8.98
CA PHE A 63 27.91 -3.88 9.22
C PHE A 63 27.64 -3.75 10.73
N ASP A 64 26.65 -2.92 11.06
CA ASP A 64 26.39 -2.49 12.44
C ASP A 64 25.73 -3.61 13.25
N TYR A 65 24.90 -4.41 12.58
CA TYR A 65 24.18 -5.52 13.15
C TYR A 65 24.68 -6.83 12.55
N LYS A 66 24.98 -7.80 13.42
CA LYS A 66 25.40 -9.15 13.02
C LYS A 66 25.20 -10.15 14.14
N THR A 67 24.78 -11.35 13.77
CA THR A 67 24.51 -12.45 14.70
C THR A 67 24.91 -13.77 14.07
N THR A 68 25.63 -14.59 14.85
CA THR A 68 25.88 -16.00 14.57
C THR A 68 24.83 -16.84 15.29
N HIS A 69 24.24 -17.81 14.58
CA HIS A 69 23.18 -18.68 15.06
C HIS A 69 23.74 -20.09 15.28
N ASP A 70 23.90 -20.47 16.54
CA ASP A 70 24.33 -21.81 16.96
C ASP A 70 23.46 -22.26 18.14
N PRO A 71 22.48 -23.16 17.94
CA PRO A 71 22.18 -23.86 16.68
C PRO A 71 21.57 -22.94 15.60
N GLU A 72 21.60 -23.40 14.34
CA GLU A 72 21.01 -22.68 13.21
C GLU A 72 19.49 -22.56 13.35
N VAL A 73 18.92 -21.44 12.89
CA VAL A 73 17.50 -21.10 13.07
C VAL A 73 16.79 -20.88 11.73
N THR A 74 15.46 -21.02 11.70
CA THR A 74 14.66 -20.70 10.49
C THR A 74 14.24 -19.24 10.43
N GLU A 75 14.26 -18.53 11.55
CA GLU A 75 13.76 -17.16 11.65
C GLU A 75 14.63 -16.36 12.62
N TYR A 76 14.92 -15.10 12.27
CA TYR A 76 15.58 -14.16 13.16
C TYR A 76 15.18 -12.71 12.86
N THR A 77 14.85 -11.95 13.90
CA THR A 77 14.45 -10.54 13.78
C THR A 77 15.44 -9.62 14.49
N TYR A 78 15.95 -8.64 13.75
CA TYR A 78 16.61 -7.48 14.36
C TYR A 78 15.56 -6.44 14.75
N VAL A 79 15.72 -5.86 15.94
CA VAL A 79 14.90 -4.74 16.43
C VAL A 79 15.81 -3.54 16.63
N ILE A 80 15.56 -2.47 15.89
CA ILE A 80 16.40 -1.28 15.84
C ILE A 80 15.58 -0.07 16.27
N ALA A 81 16.08 0.71 17.22
CA ALA A 81 15.37 1.92 17.64
C ALA A 81 15.40 2.99 16.54
N LYS A 82 14.27 3.63 16.26
CA LYS A 82 14.16 4.77 15.32
C LYS A 82 15.18 5.86 15.64
N ALA A 83 15.37 6.13 16.94
CA ALA A 83 16.31 7.13 17.44
C ALA A 83 17.77 6.87 17.02
N ASP A 84 18.17 5.61 16.82
CA ASP A 84 19.54 5.24 16.43
C ASP A 84 19.78 5.44 14.92
N LEU A 85 18.70 5.50 14.13
CA LEU A 85 18.76 5.63 12.68
C LEU A 85 18.75 7.10 12.20
N SER A 86 18.38 8.05 13.07
CA SER A 86 18.16 9.47 12.75
C SER A 86 17.33 9.75 11.48
N PRO A 87 16.26 8.99 11.16
CA PRO A 87 15.47 9.27 9.96
C PRO A 87 14.53 10.46 10.23
N ASP A 88 14.42 11.38 9.26
CA ASP A 88 13.28 12.29 9.22
C ASP A 88 12.00 11.48 8.99
N ASP A 89 10.85 11.96 9.48
CA ASP A 89 9.57 11.22 9.50
C ASP A 89 9.05 10.76 8.12
N ASN A 90 9.67 11.21 7.03
CA ASN A 90 9.35 10.84 5.64
C ASN A 90 10.58 10.35 4.83
N SER A 91 11.65 9.92 5.49
CA SER A 91 12.88 9.49 4.81
C SER A 91 12.86 8.01 4.41
N SER A 92 13.33 7.72 3.20
CA SER A 92 13.57 6.35 2.74
C SER A 92 14.89 5.83 3.31
N LEU A 93 14.85 4.65 3.92
CA LEU A 93 16.01 3.90 4.40
C LEU A 93 16.60 3.04 3.28
N VAL A 94 17.92 2.88 3.31
CA VAL A 94 18.67 1.93 2.49
C VAL A 94 19.13 0.77 3.39
N ILE A 95 18.74 -0.45 3.02
CA ILE A 95 18.95 -1.64 3.82
C ILE A 95 19.84 -2.63 3.04
N ALA A 96 20.92 -3.07 3.70
CA ALA A 96 21.81 -4.09 3.20
C ALA A 96 21.70 -5.33 4.10
N ALA A 97 20.99 -6.36 3.63
CA ALA A 97 20.71 -7.59 4.37
C ALA A 97 21.42 -8.78 3.72
N HIS A 98 22.35 -9.38 4.47
CA HIS A 98 23.18 -10.50 4.05
C HIS A 98 23.05 -11.66 5.04
N ALA A 99 23.03 -12.89 4.55
CA ALA A 99 22.93 -14.09 5.37
C ALA A 99 23.93 -15.16 4.92
N VAL A 100 24.26 -16.08 5.82
CA VAL A 100 24.84 -17.38 5.49
C VAL A 100 23.79 -18.43 5.82
N VAL A 101 23.45 -19.24 4.82
CA VAL A 101 22.42 -20.27 4.93
C VAL A 101 22.98 -21.66 4.67
N VAL A 102 22.47 -22.63 5.41
CA VAL A 102 22.88 -24.03 5.33
C VAL A 102 21.68 -24.95 5.15
N LYS A 103 21.92 -26.15 4.62
CA LYS A 103 20.92 -27.22 4.52
C LYS A 103 21.51 -28.51 5.03
N TYR A 104 20.66 -29.33 5.65
CA TYR A 104 21.01 -30.67 6.09
C TYR A 104 20.11 -31.71 5.42
N ASP A 105 20.64 -32.92 5.24
CA ASP A 105 19.84 -34.08 4.87
C ASP A 105 19.12 -34.69 6.09
N ALA A 106 18.29 -35.71 5.85
CA ALA A 106 17.56 -36.41 6.92
C ALA A 106 18.47 -37.16 7.92
N ALA A 107 19.75 -37.36 7.59
CA ALA A 107 20.74 -37.96 8.47
C ALA A 107 21.55 -36.92 9.28
N GLY A 108 21.28 -35.62 9.09
CA GLY A 108 21.95 -34.52 9.78
C GLY A 108 23.29 -34.12 9.17
N ASN A 109 23.60 -34.55 7.94
CA ASN A 109 24.81 -34.08 7.24
C ASN A 109 24.52 -32.78 6.50
N GLN A 110 25.44 -31.82 6.59
CA GLN A 110 25.31 -30.57 5.85
C GLN A 110 25.51 -30.82 4.35
N ILE A 111 24.51 -30.47 3.54
CA ILE A 111 24.48 -30.67 2.08
C ILE A 111 24.59 -29.37 1.28
N ALA A 112 24.44 -28.21 1.93
CA ALA A 112 24.71 -26.91 1.31
C ALA A 112 25.21 -25.88 2.33
N ASN A 113 26.01 -24.93 1.85
CA ASN A 113 26.48 -23.76 2.57
C ASN A 113 26.61 -22.62 1.57
N GLU A 114 25.75 -21.62 1.67
CA GLU A 114 25.70 -20.53 0.71
C GLU A 114 25.66 -19.17 1.41
N THR A 115 26.22 -18.17 0.74
CA THR A 115 25.95 -16.77 1.11
C THR A 115 24.70 -16.29 0.40
N GLY A 116 23.96 -15.41 1.07
CA GLY A 116 22.67 -14.93 0.66
C GLY A 116 22.55 -13.41 0.75
N TRP A 117 21.84 -12.79 -0.17
CA TRP A 117 21.44 -11.39 -0.08
C TRP A 117 19.92 -11.26 -0.28
N ALA A 118 19.32 -10.33 0.45
CA ALA A 118 17.96 -9.90 0.15
C ALA A 118 17.91 -9.27 -1.25
N ASP A 119 16.86 -9.55 -2.00
CA ASP A 119 16.68 -9.06 -3.36
C ASP A 119 16.62 -7.53 -3.40
N GLY A 120 17.09 -6.94 -4.50
CA GLY A 120 17.14 -5.50 -4.67
C GLY A 120 18.18 -5.01 -5.68
N ASP A 121 18.51 -3.72 -5.59
CA ASP A 121 19.46 -3.04 -6.46
C ASP A 121 20.89 -3.43 -6.17
N ARG A 122 21.72 -3.43 -7.20
CA ARG A 122 23.14 -3.79 -7.12
C ARG A 122 23.97 -2.65 -6.55
N PHE A 123 24.86 -2.97 -5.60
CA PHE A 123 25.91 -2.02 -5.17
C PHE A 123 26.86 -1.62 -6.30
N VAL A 124 27.11 -2.55 -7.23
CA VAL A 124 28.00 -2.35 -8.39
C VAL A 124 27.45 -3.09 -9.62
N ASP A 125 27.59 -2.48 -10.79
CA ASP A 125 27.12 -3.05 -12.07
C ASP A 125 27.87 -4.33 -12.49
N ARG A 126 29.10 -4.54 -11.99
CA ARG A 126 29.96 -5.66 -12.37
C ARG A 126 30.75 -6.19 -11.18
N GLY A 127 30.83 -7.52 -11.07
CA GLY A 127 31.61 -8.21 -10.04
C GLY A 127 30.75 -8.68 -8.88
N SER A 128 30.91 -8.06 -7.70
CA SER A 128 30.21 -8.45 -6.47
C SER A 128 28.71 -8.53 -6.70
N TRP A 129 28.07 -9.57 -6.14
CA TRP A 129 26.64 -9.79 -6.28
C TRP A 129 25.74 -9.24 -5.18
N SER A 130 26.35 -8.55 -4.25
CA SER A 130 25.69 -7.82 -3.16
C SER A 130 24.64 -6.83 -3.66
N THR A 131 23.50 -6.86 -3.01
CA THR A 131 22.33 -6.01 -3.26
C THR A 131 21.96 -5.22 -2.02
N TYR A 132 21.22 -4.14 -2.23
CA TYR A 132 20.50 -3.40 -1.20
C TYR A 132 19.08 -3.14 -1.69
N PHE A 133 18.17 -2.84 -0.78
CA PHE A 133 16.83 -2.40 -1.14
C PHE A 133 16.45 -1.19 -0.31
N MET A 134 15.47 -0.43 -0.79
CA MET A 134 14.95 0.74 -0.08
C MET A 134 13.67 0.37 0.68
N HIS A 135 13.48 1.00 1.83
CA HIS A 135 12.27 0.89 2.62
C HIS A 135 11.91 2.26 3.18
N THR A 136 10.66 2.70 3.03
CA THR A 136 10.20 3.95 3.64
C THR A 136 9.62 3.65 5.01
N TRP A 137 9.98 4.45 6.02
CA TRP A 137 9.42 4.32 7.36
C TRP A 137 7.89 4.41 7.30
N GLN A 138 7.19 3.37 7.77
CA GLN A 138 5.74 3.36 7.84
C GLN A 138 5.34 4.18 9.06
N THR A 139 4.93 5.42 8.89
CA THR A 139 4.44 6.18 10.06
C THR A 139 3.13 5.55 10.53
N CYS A 140 2.95 5.37 11.84
CA CYS A 140 1.63 5.17 12.42
C CYS A 140 0.89 6.53 12.46
N ASP A 141 0.82 7.20 11.32
CA ASP A 141 -0.47 7.71 10.89
C ASP A 141 -1.33 6.45 10.63
N GLY A 142 -2.63 6.48 10.89
CA GLY A 142 -3.50 5.33 10.62
C GLY A 142 -3.69 5.06 9.12
N SER A 143 -2.61 4.90 8.36
CA SER A 143 -2.60 4.69 6.92
C SER A 143 -1.26 4.03 6.50
N GLY A 144 -1.30 2.74 6.18
CA GLY A 144 -0.13 1.90 5.88
C GLY A 144 0.43 2.05 4.45
N ASP A 145 1.46 1.24 4.14
CA ASP A 145 1.56 0.57 2.83
C ASP A 145 2.71 -0.46 2.78
N GLU A 146 2.39 -1.71 2.41
CA GLU A 146 3.31 -2.68 1.82
C GLU A 146 3.00 -2.73 0.32
N GLY A 147 3.99 -2.42 -0.54
CA GLY A 147 3.92 -2.73 -1.96
C GLY A 147 2.81 -2.03 -2.73
N GLY A 148 2.97 -0.72 -2.93
CA GLY A 148 2.06 0.12 -3.72
C GLY A 148 1.82 -0.42 -5.13
N SER A 149 0.80 -1.27 -5.25
CA SER A 149 -0.18 -1.14 -6.31
C SER A 149 -0.51 0.35 -6.40
N LYS A 150 -0.24 1.01 -7.54
CA LYS A 150 -0.57 2.43 -7.65
C LYS A 150 -2.07 2.55 -7.42
N THR A 151 -2.45 3.22 -6.33
CA THR A 151 -3.85 3.55 -6.10
C THR A 151 -4.19 4.83 -6.86
N GLU A 152 -5.42 4.90 -7.34
CA GLU A 152 -5.96 6.04 -8.06
C GLU A 152 -7.31 6.43 -7.44
N THR A 153 -7.60 7.74 -7.44
CA THR A 153 -8.88 8.26 -6.97
C THR A 153 -9.96 7.98 -8.03
N ALA A 154 -11.12 7.47 -7.61
CA ALA A 154 -12.26 7.19 -8.48
C ALA A 154 -13.57 7.79 -7.96
N PHE A 155 -14.45 8.18 -8.89
CA PHE A 155 -15.79 8.67 -8.59
C PHE A 155 -16.83 8.08 -9.53
N ALA A 156 -18.05 7.86 -9.03
CA ALA A 156 -19.17 7.47 -9.86
C ALA A 156 -19.73 8.64 -10.68
N PHE A 157 -19.92 8.42 -11.97
CA PHE A 157 -20.45 9.38 -12.94
C PHE A 157 -21.79 8.90 -13.48
N GLY A 158 -22.87 9.58 -13.09
CA GLY A 158 -24.24 9.26 -13.48
C GLY A 158 -24.71 9.87 -14.80
N GLY A 159 -23.81 10.28 -15.71
CA GLY A 159 -24.21 10.83 -17.00
C GLY A 159 -24.95 12.16 -16.86
N GLU A 160 -26.22 12.20 -17.28
CA GLU A 160 -27.03 13.43 -17.30
C GLU A 160 -27.36 13.98 -15.91
N VAL A 161 -27.32 13.14 -14.87
CA VAL A 161 -27.59 13.54 -13.48
C VAL A 161 -26.32 13.88 -12.70
N ALA A 162 -25.15 13.80 -13.35
CA ALA A 162 -23.87 14.09 -12.71
C ALA A 162 -23.54 15.59 -12.82
N THR A 163 -23.17 16.20 -11.70
CA THR A 163 -22.63 17.58 -11.65
C THR A 163 -21.18 17.52 -11.19
N CYS A 164 -20.26 18.09 -11.98
CA CYS A 164 -18.85 18.17 -11.59
C CYS A 164 -18.66 19.14 -10.42
N PHE A 165 -17.83 18.77 -9.45
CA PHE A 165 -17.54 19.65 -8.30
C PHE A 165 -17.00 21.02 -8.69
N LEU A 166 -16.23 21.10 -9.79
CA LEU A 166 -15.65 22.35 -10.28
C LEU A 166 -16.69 23.32 -10.84
N ASP A 167 -17.90 22.84 -11.13
CA ASP A 167 -19.02 23.63 -11.64
C ASP A 167 -20.00 24.06 -10.54
N ILE A 168 -19.74 23.67 -9.28
CA ILE A 168 -20.54 24.05 -8.11
C ILE A 168 -19.90 25.26 -7.43
N ASP A 169 -20.71 26.23 -7.03
CA ASP A 169 -20.26 27.39 -6.26
C ASP A 169 -19.67 26.95 -4.91
N GLY A 170 -18.36 27.11 -4.73
CA GLY A 170 -17.66 26.74 -3.49
C GLY A 170 -16.13 26.76 -3.51
N ASP A 171 -15.50 27.34 -4.54
CA ASP A 171 -14.03 27.37 -4.74
C ASP A 171 -13.37 25.99 -4.59
N PHE A 172 -14.01 24.97 -5.19
CA PHE A 172 -13.50 23.60 -5.17
C PHE A 172 -12.37 23.42 -6.17
N ASN A 173 -11.27 22.78 -5.74
CA ASN A 173 -10.12 22.45 -6.58
C ASN A 173 -9.96 20.94 -6.84
N ARG A 174 -10.89 20.13 -6.33
CA ARG A 174 -10.92 18.67 -6.48
C ARG A 174 -11.93 18.27 -7.55
N TRP A 175 -11.59 17.25 -8.33
CA TRP A 175 -12.49 16.68 -9.33
C TRP A 175 -13.33 15.57 -8.72
N GLY A 176 -14.47 15.29 -9.33
CA GLY A 176 -15.44 14.28 -8.90
C GLY A 176 -16.86 14.76 -9.21
N TRP A 177 -17.83 13.90 -8.95
CA TRP A 177 -19.23 14.18 -9.26
C TRP A 177 -20.14 13.92 -8.08
N THR A 178 -21.16 14.75 -7.98
CA THR A 178 -22.39 14.46 -7.26
C THR A 178 -23.47 14.06 -8.26
N ASN A 179 -24.31 13.11 -7.90
CA ASN A 179 -25.32 12.52 -8.76
C ASN A 179 -26.71 12.77 -8.17
N GLY A 180 -27.55 13.49 -8.90
CA GLY A 180 -28.92 13.79 -8.50
C GLY A 180 -29.47 15.07 -9.12
N PRO A 181 -30.71 15.45 -8.77
CA PRO A 181 -31.58 14.81 -7.80
C PRO A 181 -32.16 13.47 -8.31
N LEU A 182 -32.15 12.44 -7.46
CA LEU A 182 -32.69 11.11 -7.73
C LEU A 182 -33.96 10.87 -6.90
N GLY A 183 -35.04 10.41 -7.54
CA GLY A 183 -36.22 9.91 -6.84
C GLY A 183 -36.07 8.42 -6.50
N PRO A 184 -37.07 7.78 -5.86
CA PRO A 184 -37.05 6.34 -5.63
C PRO A 184 -36.94 5.57 -6.96
N GLY A 185 -36.03 4.60 -7.01
CA GLY A 185 -35.72 3.83 -8.21
C GLY A 185 -34.38 3.12 -8.12
N VAL A 186 -34.07 2.37 -9.17
CA VAL A 186 -32.78 1.69 -9.35
C VAL A 186 -31.97 2.45 -10.40
N TYR A 187 -30.72 2.74 -10.09
CA TYR A 187 -29.78 3.49 -10.93
C TYR A 187 -28.44 2.76 -11.02
N GLU A 188 -27.79 2.87 -12.17
CA GLU A 188 -26.44 2.35 -12.40
C GLU A 188 -25.56 3.48 -12.94
N PHE A 189 -24.39 3.69 -12.33
CA PHE A 189 -23.43 4.71 -12.71
C PHE A 189 -22.06 4.08 -12.96
N ASP A 190 -21.31 4.61 -13.91
CA ASP A 190 -19.95 4.17 -14.19
C ASP A 190 -18.98 4.73 -13.14
N ILE A 191 -18.01 3.94 -12.68
CA ILE A 191 -16.94 4.41 -11.78
C ILE A 191 -15.68 4.69 -12.61
N TYR A 192 -15.25 5.96 -12.63
CA TYR A 192 -14.04 6.40 -13.34
C TYR A 192 -12.92 6.77 -12.37
N ALA A 193 -11.76 6.13 -12.52
CA ALA A 193 -10.52 6.45 -11.84
C ALA A 193 -9.68 7.45 -12.65
N GLY A 194 -9.04 8.41 -11.97
CA GLY A 194 -8.08 9.33 -12.62
C GLY A 194 -8.69 10.34 -13.60
N ALA A 195 -10.00 10.58 -13.54
CA ALA A 195 -10.71 11.52 -14.42
C ALA A 195 -10.52 13.00 -14.02
N GLY A 196 -9.25 13.40 -13.90
CA GLY A 196 -8.84 14.71 -13.41
C GLY A 196 -9.55 15.86 -14.12
N ARG A 197 -10.08 16.80 -13.32
CA ARG A 197 -10.94 17.93 -13.75
C ARG A 197 -12.27 17.52 -14.37
N CYS A 198 -12.81 16.36 -13.96
CA CYS A 198 -14.05 15.78 -14.51
C CYS A 198 -13.97 15.49 -16.02
N ASP A 199 -12.76 15.24 -16.52
CA ASP A 199 -12.50 14.95 -17.92
C ASP A 199 -12.47 13.44 -18.12
N LEU A 200 -13.59 12.88 -18.57
CA LEU A 200 -13.74 11.44 -18.81
C LEU A 200 -12.76 10.90 -19.86
N SER A 201 -12.21 11.75 -20.75
CA SER A 201 -11.19 11.32 -21.71
C SER A 201 -9.86 10.94 -21.06
N LYS A 202 -9.64 11.36 -19.80
CA LYS A 202 -8.48 11.00 -18.98
C LYS A 202 -8.80 9.88 -17.98
N GLY A 203 -10.08 9.60 -17.77
CA GLY A 203 -10.54 8.60 -16.81
C GLY A 203 -10.37 7.19 -17.34
N THR A 204 -10.07 6.27 -16.43
CA THR A 204 -10.15 4.82 -16.66
C THR A 204 -11.45 4.32 -16.05
N LEU A 205 -12.29 3.66 -16.85
CA LEU A 205 -13.48 2.97 -16.33
C LEU A 205 -13.02 1.75 -15.52
N VAL A 206 -13.32 1.74 -14.22
CA VAL A 206 -12.86 0.69 -13.28
C VAL A 206 -13.99 -0.16 -12.72
N GLY A 207 -15.24 0.25 -12.89
CA GLY A 207 -16.36 -0.46 -12.29
C GLY A 207 -17.71 0.22 -12.48
N THR A 208 -18.69 -0.24 -11.72
CA THR A 208 -20.07 0.23 -11.73
C THR A 208 -20.55 0.44 -10.30
N LEU A 209 -21.33 1.49 -10.09
CA LEU A 209 -22.05 1.77 -8.87
C LEU A 209 -23.53 1.46 -9.11
N SER A 210 -24.10 0.57 -8.31
CA SER A 210 -25.54 0.29 -8.30
C SER A 210 -26.20 1.00 -7.12
N VAL A 211 -27.32 1.67 -7.35
CA VAL A 211 -28.10 2.38 -6.32
C VAL A 211 -29.55 1.90 -6.38
N ASP A 212 -30.01 1.25 -5.32
CA ASP A 212 -31.41 0.87 -5.13
C ASP A 212 -32.03 1.74 -4.03
N TYR A 213 -32.83 2.73 -4.41
CA TYR A 213 -33.45 3.69 -3.50
C TYR A 213 -34.96 3.48 -3.38
N GLU A 214 -35.42 3.03 -2.21
CA GLU A 214 -36.83 2.73 -1.92
C GLU A 214 -37.59 3.92 -1.29
N GLY A 215 -37.01 5.13 -1.34
CA GLY A 215 -37.62 6.36 -0.82
C GLY A 215 -37.39 6.64 0.67
N SER A 216 -37.09 5.62 1.48
CA SER A 216 -36.68 5.80 2.89
C SER A 216 -35.33 5.17 3.23
N THR A 217 -34.89 4.23 2.39
CA THR A 217 -33.63 3.51 2.49
C THR A 217 -33.02 3.41 1.11
N ALA A 218 -31.71 3.57 1.00
CA ALA A 218 -30.94 3.31 -0.21
C ALA A 218 -29.88 2.24 0.06
N THR A 219 -29.76 1.26 -0.84
CA THR A 219 -28.63 0.33 -0.89
C THR A 219 -27.73 0.74 -2.04
N VAL A 220 -26.45 0.97 -1.74
CA VAL A 220 -25.45 1.38 -2.75
C VAL A 220 -24.34 0.35 -2.77
N THR A 221 -24.05 -0.19 -3.95
CA THR A 221 -23.01 -1.20 -4.15
C THR A 221 -21.98 -0.69 -5.15
N TYR A 222 -20.71 -0.75 -4.77
CA TYR A 222 -19.54 -0.54 -5.61
C TYR A 222 -19.10 -1.90 -6.13
N ASP A 223 -18.94 -2.04 -7.44
CA ASP A 223 -18.38 -3.24 -8.06
C ASP A 223 -17.27 -2.84 -9.01
N VAL A 224 -16.04 -3.29 -8.76
CA VAL A 224 -14.89 -3.05 -9.64
C VAL A 224 -14.54 -4.30 -10.44
N VAL A 225 -14.02 -4.10 -11.64
CA VAL A 225 -13.62 -5.20 -12.53
C VAL A 225 -12.12 -5.45 -12.43
N ALA A 226 -11.70 -6.72 -12.51
CA ALA A 226 -10.28 -7.06 -12.54
C ALA A 226 -9.56 -6.31 -13.69
N PRO A 227 -8.32 -5.79 -13.48
CA PRO A 227 -7.42 -6.07 -12.34
C PRO A 227 -7.62 -5.16 -11.11
N TYR A 228 -8.65 -4.32 -11.09
CA TYR A 228 -8.83 -3.31 -10.05
C TYR A 228 -9.43 -3.89 -8.77
N GLY A 229 -9.03 -3.34 -7.63
CA GLY A 229 -9.59 -3.63 -6.31
C GLY A 229 -9.87 -2.34 -5.52
N LEU A 230 -10.89 -2.40 -4.66
CA LEU A 230 -11.24 -1.32 -3.74
C LEU A 230 -10.35 -1.40 -2.51
N THR A 231 -9.71 -0.29 -2.17
CA THR A 231 -8.93 -0.14 -0.92
C THR A 231 -9.69 0.70 0.11
N GLU A 232 -10.48 1.67 -0.36
CA GLU A 232 -11.33 2.53 0.47
C GLU A 232 -12.57 2.94 -0.35
N THR A 233 -13.71 3.14 0.32
CA THR A 233 -14.91 3.74 -0.27
C THR A 233 -15.46 4.83 0.64
N HIS A 234 -15.99 5.90 0.03
CA HIS A 234 -16.60 7.02 0.74
C HIS A 234 -17.93 7.35 0.07
N LEU A 235 -19.00 7.36 0.85
CA LEU A 235 -20.35 7.63 0.37
C LEU A 235 -20.97 8.82 1.10
N TYR A 236 -21.60 9.70 0.34
CA TYR A 236 -22.58 10.66 0.84
C TYR A 236 -23.90 10.41 0.15
N ILE A 237 -25.00 10.40 0.92
CA ILE A 237 -26.37 10.48 0.43
C ILE A 237 -27.13 11.49 1.29
N GLY A 238 -27.79 12.47 0.67
CA GLY A 238 -28.58 13.47 1.37
C GLY A 238 -29.49 14.26 0.45
N ASN A 239 -30.23 15.24 0.99
CA ASN A 239 -31.12 16.09 0.19
C ASN A 239 -30.40 17.29 -0.43
N ASP A 240 -29.22 17.65 0.08
CA ASP A 240 -28.38 18.70 -0.48
C ASP A 240 -27.40 18.14 -1.50
N ILE A 241 -27.00 18.98 -2.47
CA ILE A 241 -26.11 18.61 -3.58
C ILE A 241 -24.76 18.05 -3.14
N LEU A 242 -24.26 18.47 -1.96
CA LEU A 242 -22.99 18.04 -1.37
C LEU A 242 -23.13 17.92 0.16
N PRO A 243 -22.28 17.13 0.83
CA PRO A 243 -22.20 17.16 2.28
C PRO A 243 -21.71 18.52 2.76
N SER A 244 -22.13 18.92 3.96
CA SER A 244 -21.69 20.16 4.59
C SER A 244 -20.86 19.89 5.84
N LYS A 245 -19.75 20.61 6.01
CA LYS A 245 -18.93 20.63 7.23
C LYS A 245 -18.89 22.04 7.78
N ASN A 246 -19.29 22.22 9.03
CA ASN A 246 -19.35 23.53 9.70
C ASN A 246 -20.21 24.58 8.96
N GLY A 247 -21.18 24.16 8.15
CA GLY A 247 -22.08 25.05 7.40
C GLY A 247 -21.66 25.33 5.96
N ASP A 248 -20.48 24.88 5.54
CA ASP A 248 -20.00 25.02 4.16
C ASP A 248 -19.96 23.66 3.45
N PHE A 249 -20.28 23.64 2.15
CA PHE A 249 -20.20 22.43 1.34
C PHE A 249 -18.75 21.91 1.25
N THR A 250 -18.61 20.58 1.21
CA THR A 250 -17.30 19.93 1.08
C THR A 250 -17.32 18.82 0.03
N VAL A 251 -16.17 18.67 -0.63
CA VAL A 251 -15.90 17.62 -1.64
C VAL A 251 -14.76 16.71 -1.20
N ALA A 252 -14.29 16.84 0.04
CA ALA A 252 -13.22 16.01 0.58
C ALA A 252 -13.80 14.65 1.02
N PRO A 253 -13.33 13.51 0.47
CA PRO A 253 -13.91 12.19 0.76
C PRO A 253 -13.87 11.82 2.25
N GLY A 254 -12.77 12.11 2.96
CA GLY A 254 -12.66 11.92 4.41
C GLY A 254 -13.53 12.86 5.27
N GLN A 255 -14.42 13.64 4.65
CA GLN A 255 -15.44 14.45 5.33
C GLN A 255 -16.86 13.94 5.03
N TYR A 256 -17.00 12.81 4.35
CA TYR A 256 -18.29 12.20 4.08
C TYR A 256 -18.78 11.41 5.31
N PRO A 257 -20.11 11.27 5.50
CA PRO A 257 -20.66 10.64 6.71
C PRO A 257 -20.39 9.14 6.81
N THR A 258 -20.19 8.46 5.68
CA THR A 258 -20.01 7.00 5.62
C THR A 258 -18.75 6.64 4.87
N ILE A 259 -17.93 5.85 5.53
CA ILE A 259 -16.56 5.49 5.14
C ILE A 259 -16.35 4.02 5.47
N HIS A 260 -15.84 3.25 4.51
CA HIS A 260 -15.25 1.93 4.74
C HIS A 260 -13.79 1.97 4.29
N ASP A 261 -12.88 1.82 5.26
CA ASP A 261 -11.44 1.78 5.04
C ASP A 261 -10.93 0.33 5.08
N GLU A 262 -9.67 0.12 4.63
CA GLU A 262 -8.97 -1.17 4.71
C GLU A 262 -9.65 -2.33 3.94
N LEU A 263 -10.29 -2.04 2.80
CA LEU A 263 -11.03 -3.03 2.01
C LEU A 263 -10.15 -4.10 1.32
N ALA A 264 -8.83 -4.08 1.54
CA ALA A 264 -7.89 -5.12 1.13
C ALA A 264 -8.04 -5.57 -0.34
N SER A 265 -8.19 -4.61 -1.26
CA SER A 265 -8.36 -4.87 -2.70
C SER A 265 -9.65 -5.66 -3.01
N ALA A 266 -10.75 -5.33 -2.34
CA ALA A 266 -12.03 -6.00 -2.54
C ALA A 266 -12.60 -5.71 -3.94
N SER A 267 -13.21 -6.71 -4.57
CA SER A 267 -13.90 -6.50 -5.86
C SER A 267 -15.26 -5.81 -5.73
N SER A 268 -15.80 -5.72 -4.50
CA SER A 268 -17.13 -5.17 -4.24
C SER A 268 -17.23 -4.65 -2.79
N ASP A 269 -18.02 -3.60 -2.58
CA ASP A 269 -18.36 -3.05 -1.26
C ASP A 269 -19.79 -2.46 -1.29
N SER A 270 -20.48 -2.42 -0.16
CA SER A 270 -21.88 -1.96 -0.11
C SER A 270 -22.25 -1.20 1.16
N TYR A 271 -23.17 -0.24 1.01
CA TYR A 271 -23.74 0.57 2.07
C TYR A 271 -25.27 0.43 2.08
N THR A 272 -25.85 0.45 3.27
CA THR A 272 -27.31 0.63 3.45
C THR A 272 -27.57 1.88 4.28
N ILE A 273 -28.16 2.90 3.67
CA ILE A 273 -28.45 4.19 4.30
C ILE A 273 -29.95 4.33 4.49
N GLY A 274 -30.38 4.46 5.75
CA GLY A 274 -31.78 4.73 6.10
C GLY A 274 -32.03 6.21 6.41
N GLY A 275 -33.30 6.55 6.66
CA GLY A 275 -33.70 7.91 7.08
C GLY A 275 -33.74 8.92 5.94
N LEU A 276 -33.78 8.43 4.70
CA LEU A 276 -33.89 9.25 3.50
C LEU A 276 -35.35 9.67 3.26
N SER A 277 -35.53 10.72 2.47
CA SER A 277 -36.86 11.13 2.01
C SER A 277 -36.74 12.01 0.77
N GLY A 278 -37.77 12.01 -0.07
CA GLY A 278 -37.83 12.86 -1.26
C GLY A 278 -36.71 12.55 -2.26
N ASN A 279 -36.25 13.58 -2.96
CA ASN A 279 -35.13 13.44 -3.88
C ASN A 279 -33.80 13.50 -3.13
N ILE A 280 -32.87 12.63 -3.52
CA ILE A 280 -31.53 12.55 -2.94
C ILE A 280 -30.46 12.97 -3.94
N TYR A 281 -29.34 13.45 -3.44
CA TYR A 281 -28.06 13.53 -4.14
C TYR A 281 -27.10 12.55 -3.49
N LEU A 282 -26.20 11.99 -4.28
CA LEU A 282 -25.15 11.13 -3.76
C LEU A 282 -23.78 11.41 -4.38
N VAL A 283 -22.76 11.28 -3.55
CA VAL A 283 -21.36 11.27 -3.99
C VAL A 283 -20.78 9.92 -3.61
N ALA A 284 -20.27 9.20 -4.59
CA ALA A 284 -19.64 7.90 -4.41
C ALA A 284 -18.18 8.00 -4.87
N HIS A 285 -17.27 7.90 -3.91
CA HIS A 285 -15.83 7.94 -4.11
C HIS A 285 -15.23 6.58 -3.73
N ALA A 286 -14.18 6.19 -4.45
CA ALA A 286 -13.37 5.03 -4.09
C ALA A 286 -11.87 5.32 -4.28
N THR A 287 -11.03 4.71 -3.45
CA THR A 287 -9.59 4.55 -3.69
C THR A 287 -9.39 3.18 -4.31
N VAL A 288 -8.86 3.13 -5.54
CA VAL A 288 -8.82 1.90 -6.36
C VAL A 288 -7.38 1.54 -6.69
N ASP A 289 -6.99 0.29 -6.48
CA ASP A 289 -5.67 -0.24 -6.82
C ASP A 289 -5.68 -0.96 -8.19
N GLY A 290 -4.52 -1.43 -8.68
CA GLY A 290 -4.42 -2.24 -9.90
C GLY A 290 -3.92 -1.50 -11.16
N PHE A 291 -3.18 -0.40 -10.97
CA PHE A 291 -2.59 0.44 -12.04
C PHE A 291 -1.08 0.28 -12.25
#